data_AF-A0A7V9N1J6-F1
#
_entry.id   AF-A0A7V9N1J6-F1
#
_cell.length_a   1.000
_cell.length_b   1.000
_cell.length_c   1.000
_cell.angle_alpha   90.00
_cell.angle_beta   90.00
_cell.angle_gamma   90.00
#
_symmetry.space_group_name_H-M   'P 1'
#
loop_
_entity.id
_entity.type
_entity.pdbx_description
1 polymer ?
#
loop_
_entity_poly.entity_id
_entity_poly.type
_entity_poly.pdbx_seq_one_letter_code
_entity_poly.pdbx_strand_id
1 'polypeptide(L)'
;MTEEEIDQNALADPDNPPLTDEQLSRMRRVPNPREIREQMGLTQRAFAKQFQIALGTLRDWEQGARRPDSAAKAYLRVIQENPHAVLEALDQTSRIGHHGGSQGPARAEPTVPARSV
;
A
#
# COMPACT_ATOMS: atom_id res chain seq x y z
N MET A 1 -30.61 25.34 12.87
CA MET A 1 -29.54 24.93 13.79
C MET A 1 -28.27 25.56 13.26
N THR A 2 -27.74 26.54 13.98
CA THR A 2 -26.49 27.22 13.62
C THR A 2 -25.29 26.38 14.06
N GLU A 3 -24.11 26.64 13.50
CA GLU A 3 -22.86 25.97 13.90
C GLU A 3 -22.53 26.27 15.38
N GLU A 4 -22.79 27.51 15.83
CA GLU A 4 -22.66 27.90 17.23
C GLU A 4 -23.61 27.15 18.18
N GLU A 5 -24.87 26.90 17.76
CA GLU A 5 -25.82 26.10 18.54
C GLU A 5 -25.37 24.64 18.65
N ILE A 6 -24.72 24.09 17.62
CA ILE A 6 -24.18 22.72 17.63
C ILE A 6 -23.02 22.63 18.65
N ASP A 7 -22.08 23.57 18.60
CA ASP A 7 -20.91 23.59 19.47
C ASP A 7 -21.29 23.79 20.93
N GLN A 8 -22.25 24.70 21.23
CA GLN A 8 -22.71 24.89 22.60
C GLN A 8 -23.41 23.65 23.17
N ASN A 9 -24.24 22.97 22.37
CA ASN A 9 -24.89 21.74 22.80
C ASN A 9 -23.87 20.62 23.06
N ALA A 10 -22.84 20.51 22.22
CA ALA A 10 -21.76 19.53 22.40
C ALA A 10 -20.90 19.84 23.65
N LEU A 11 -20.60 21.12 23.91
CA LEU A 11 -19.86 21.55 25.11
C LEU A 11 -20.65 21.35 26.41
N ALA A 12 -21.99 21.44 26.34
CA ALA A 12 -22.87 21.23 27.48
C ALA A 12 -23.09 19.75 27.82
N ASP A 13 -22.74 18.81 26.93
CA ASP A 13 -22.80 17.37 27.15
C ASP A 13 -21.47 16.83 27.73
N PRO A 14 -21.39 16.49 29.03
CA PRO A 14 -20.15 16.03 29.66
C PRO A 14 -19.63 14.70 29.09
N ASP A 15 -20.52 13.89 28.49
CA ASP A 15 -20.19 12.57 27.95
C ASP A 15 -19.76 12.64 26.47
N ASN A 16 -19.98 13.77 25.78
CA ASN A 16 -19.66 13.94 24.36
C ASN A 16 -19.13 15.35 24.00
N PRO A 17 -18.07 15.84 24.65
CA PRO A 17 -17.48 17.13 24.31
C PRO A 17 -16.79 17.09 22.93
N PRO A 18 -16.74 18.22 22.19
CA PRO A 18 -15.94 18.32 20.98
C PRO A 18 -14.45 18.09 21.29
N LEU A 19 -13.74 17.50 20.33
CA LEU A 19 -12.30 17.26 20.47
C LEU A 19 -11.54 18.58 20.48
N THR A 20 -10.57 18.69 21.38
CA THR A 20 -9.57 19.77 21.34
C THR A 20 -8.63 19.61 20.14
N ASP A 21 -8.00 20.71 19.71
CA ASP A 21 -6.98 20.69 18.64
C ASP A 21 -5.83 19.73 18.95
N GLU A 22 -5.41 19.65 20.21
CA GLU A 22 -4.37 18.72 20.65
C GLU A 22 -4.83 17.26 20.50
N GLN A 23 -6.06 16.93 20.92
CA GLN A 23 -6.63 15.60 20.72
C GLN A 23 -6.78 15.25 19.23
N LEU A 24 -7.22 16.22 18.42
CA LEU A 24 -7.36 16.08 16.97
C LEU A 24 -6.00 15.82 16.30
N SER A 25 -4.95 16.51 16.74
CA SER A 25 -3.58 16.33 16.22
C SER A 25 -3.01 14.94 16.51
N ARG A 26 -3.43 14.30 17.60
CA ARG A 26 -3.04 12.93 17.97
C ARG A 26 -3.80 11.87 17.17
N MET A 27 -4.87 12.24 16.47
CA MET A 27 -5.61 11.29 15.62
C MET A 27 -4.75 10.90 14.41
N ARG A 28 -4.44 9.62 14.30
CA ARG A 28 -3.76 9.08 13.14
C ARG A 28 -4.73 9.06 11.96
N ARG A 29 -4.61 10.01 11.01
CA ARG A 29 -5.37 9.98 9.76
C ARG A 29 -5.22 8.61 9.09
N VAL A 30 -6.36 8.03 8.71
CA VAL A 30 -6.40 6.82 7.90
C VAL A 30 -6.11 7.24 6.47
N PRO A 31 -5.13 6.63 5.78
CA PRO A 31 -4.82 6.99 4.40
C PRO A 31 -6.04 6.74 3.50
N ASN A 32 -6.43 7.77 2.76
CA ASN A 32 -7.52 7.70 1.79
C ASN A 32 -6.95 7.38 0.40
N PRO A 33 -7.22 6.18 -0.15
CA PRO A 33 -6.63 5.78 -1.43
C PRO A 33 -7.07 6.67 -2.60
N ARG A 34 -8.27 7.26 -2.54
CA ARG A 34 -8.77 8.20 -3.57
C ARG A 34 -7.91 9.46 -3.59
N GLU A 35 -7.72 10.07 -2.43
CA GLU A 35 -6.93 11.30 -2.30
C GLU A 35 -5.48 11.08 -2.72
N ILE A 36 -4.86 9.98 -2.27
CA ILE A 36 -3.49 9.63 -2.65
C ILE A 36 -3.38 9.49 -4.17
N ARG A 37 -4.31 8.78 -4.82
CA ARG A 37 -4.33 8.62 -6.27
C ARG A 37 -4.52 9.95 -7.00
N GLU A 38 -5.44 10.78 -6.53
CA GLU A 38 -5.78 12.06 -7.16
C GLU A 38 -4.63 13.07 -7.05
N GLN A 39 -3.93 13.10 -5.91
CA GLN A 39 -2.69 13.88 -5.75
C GLN A 39 -1.60 13.48 -6.74
N MET A 40 -1.58 12.22 -7.17
CA MET A 40 -0.65 11.71 -8.17
C MET A 40 -1.13 11.92 -9.62
N GLY A 41 -2.34 12.46 -9.83
CA GLY A 41 -2.90 12.65 -11.19
C GLY A 41 -3.17 11.35 -11.94
N LEU A 42 -3.33 10.23 -11.22
CA LEU A 42 -3.48 8.91 -11.84
C LEU A 42 -4.94 8.49 -11.97
N THR A 43 -5.24 7.77 -13.07
CA THR A 43 -6.50 7.02 -13.20
C THR A 43 -6.50 5.84 -12.23
N GLN A 44 -7.68 5.33 -11.85
CA GLN A 44 -7.80 4.13 -11.00
C GLN A 44 -7.00 2.95 -11.56
N ARG A 45 -7.05 2.75 -12.89
CA ARG A 45 -6.33 1.65 -13.56
C ARG A 45 -4.82 1.85 -13.52
N ALA A 46 -4.34 3.07 -13.71
CA ALA A 46 -2.92 3.39 -13.65
C ALA A 46 -2.38 3.18 -12.22
N PHE A 47 -3.07 3.72 -11.22
CA PHE A 47 -2.70 3.55 -9.81
C PHE A 47 -2.68 2.08 -9.37
N ALA A 48 -3.77 1.35 -9.69
CA ALA A 48 -3.88 -0.08 -9.43
C ALA A 48 -2.71 -0.88 -10.03
N LYS A 49 -2.38 -0.62 -11.30
CA LYS A 49 -1.28 -1.30 -11.99
C LYS A 49 0.08 -0.94 -11.37
N GLN A 50 0.31 0.34 -11.13
CA GLN A 50 1.59 0.87 -10.69
C GLN A 50 1.96 0.41 -9.28
N PHE A 51 0.98 0.29 -8.38
CA PHE A 51 1.17 -0.14 -7.00
C PHE A 51 0.72 -1.58 -6.73
N GLN A 52 0.48 -2.37 -7.78
CA GLN A 52 0.08 -3.79 -7.69
C GLN A 52 -1.14 -4.03 -6.77
N ILE A 53 -2.13 -3.13 -6.83
CA ILE A 53 -3.42 -3.27 -6.15
C ILE A 53 -4.43 -3.74 -7.18
N ALA A 54 -5.21 -4.78 -6.88
CA ALA A 54 -6.27 -5.21 -7.78
C ALA A 54 -7.28 -4.07 -8.01
N LEU A 55 -7.64 -3.81 -9.28
CA LEU A 55 -8.52 -2.68 -9.63
C LEU A 55 -9.89 -2.75 -8.92
N GLY A 56 -10.45 -3.95 -8.76
CA GLY A 56 -11.69 -4.16 -8.01
C GLY A 56 -11.54 -3.75 -6.54
N THR A 57 -10.45 -4.16 -5.90
CA THR A 57 -10.13 -3.81 -4.51
C THR A 57 -9.97 -2.29 -4.32
N LEU A 58 -9.26 -1.62 -5.23
CA LEU A 58 -9.11 -0.16 -5.18
C LEU A 58 -10.48 0.54 -5.28
N ARG A 59 -11.36 0.06 -6.17
CA ARG A 59 -12.72 0.62 -6.33
C ARG A 59 -13.55 0.42 -5.08
N ASP A 60 -13.54 -0.78 -4.49
CA ASP A 60 -14.26 -1.07 -3.24
C ASP A 60 -13.82 -0.11 -2.12
N TRP A 61 -12.52 0.21 -2.04
CA TRP A 61 -12.00 1.15 -1.06
C TRP A 61 -12.39 2.60 -1.36
N GLU A 62 -12.23 3.06 -2.60
CA GLU A 62 -12.55 4.45 -2.98
C GLU A 62 -14.06 4.77 -2.94
N GLN A 63 -14.90 3.74 -3.03
CA GLN A 63 -16.37 3.86 -2.93
C GLN A 63 -16.89 3.57 -1.51
N GLY A 64 -16.02 3.12 -0.60
CA GLY A 64 -16.40 2.78 0.77
C GLY A 64 -17.14 1.45 0.93
N ALA A 65 -17.25 0.64 -0.12
CA ALA A 65 -17.84 -0.70 -0.07
C ALA A 65 -17.04 -1.65 0.83
N ARG A 66 -15.72 -1.46 0.92
CA ARG A 66 -14.84 -2.13 1.88
C ARG A 66 -13.81 -1.16 2.44
N ARG A 67 -13.31 -1.43 3.65
CA ARG A 67 -12.19 -0.69 4.24
C ARG A 67 -10.88 -1.44 3.98
N PRO A 68 -9.76 -0.73 3.72
CA PRO A 68 -8.45 -1.36 3.70
C PRO A 68 -8.14 -1.96 5.08
N ASP A 69 -7.50 -3.13 5.10
CA ASP A 69 -7.02 -3.74 6.33
C ASP A 69 -5.77 -3.02 6.88
N SER A 70 -5.17 -3.54 7.96
CA SER A 70 -4.00 -2.92 8.58
C SER A 70 -2.78 -2.88 7.65
N ALA A 71 -2.54 -3.95 6.88
CA ALA A 71 -1.42 -4.04 5.95
C ALA A 71 -1.60 -3.08 4.77
N ALA A 72 -2.80 -3.04 4.17
CA ALA A 72 -3.13 -2.11 3.10
C ALA A 72 -3.04 -0.66 3.55
N LYS A 73 -3.47 -0.32 4.78
CA LYS A 73 -3.28 1.03 5.33
C LYS A 73 -1.80 1.38 5.49
N ALA A 74 -0.99 0.46 5.99
CA ALA A 74 0.45 0.69 6.11
C ALA A 74 1.08 0.90 4.72
N TYR A 75 0.72 0.08 3.75
CA TYR A 75 1.19 0.19 2.38
C TYR A 75 0.78 1.52 1.71
N LEU A 76 -0.49 1.91 1.81
CA LEU A 76 -0.98 3.20 1.31
C LEU A 76 -0.26 4.39 1.95
N ARG A 77 0.08 4.30 3.24
CA ARG A 77 0.91 5.33 3.90
C ARG A 77 2.30 5.41 3.28
N VAL A 78 2.97 4.28 3.02
CA VAL A 78 4.29 4.30 2.37
C VAL A 78 4.20 4.85 0.95
N ILE A 79 3.16 4.51 0.19
CA ILE A 79 2.90 5.09 -1.15
C ILE A 79 2.75 6.61 -1.07
N GLN A 80 2.01 7.11 -0.08
CA GLN A 80 1.78 8.53 0.11
C GLN A 80 3.06 9.30 0.44
N GLU A 81 3.91 8.75 1.30
CA GLU A 81 5.15 9.40 1.76
C GLU A 81 6.30 9.28 0.75
N ASN A 82 6.47 8.10 0.13
CA ASN A 82 7.58 7.83 -0.80
C ASN A 82 7.16 6.86 -1.90
N PRO A 83 6.42 7.32 -2.92
CA PRO A 83 5.97 6.47 -4.01
C PRO A 83 7.15 5.91 -4.82
N HIS A 84 8.24 6.66 -4.99
CA HIS A 84 9.41 6.21 -5.77
C HIS A 84 10.04 4.94 -5.18
N ALA A 85 10.28 4.91 -3.86
CA ALA A 85 10.86 3.74 -3.20
C ALA A 85 9.97 2.50 -3.34
N VAL A 86 8.65 2.65 -3.31
CA VAL A 86 7.71 1.56 -3.57
C VAL A 86 7.90 1.03 -4.99
N LEU A 87 7.94 1.92 -5.98
CA LEU A 87 8.08 1.53 -7.39
C LEU A 87 9.40 0.81 -7.66
N GLU A 88 10.51 1.30 -7.10
CA GLU A 88 11.81 0.65 -7.21
C GLU A 88 11.78 -0.77 -6.62
N ALA A 89 11.17 -0.96 -5.46
CA ALA A 89 11.05 -2.27 -4.82
C ALA A 89 10.19 -3.25 -5.66
N LEU A 90 9.09 -2.77 -6.22
CA LEU A 90 8.19 -3.58 -7.05
C LEU A 90 8.82 -3.96 -8.41
N ASP A 91 9.66 -3.09 -8.97
CA ASP A 91 10.40 -3.34 -10.21
C ASP A 91 11.55 -4.35 -10.00
N GLN A 92 12.29 -4.25 -8.88
CA GLN A 92 13.30 -5.24 -8.51
C GLN A 92 12.73 -6.66 -8.35
N THR A 93 11.54 -6.77 -7.76
CA THR A 93 10.83 -8.04 -7.60
C THR A 93 10.53 -8.70 -8.95
N SER A 94 10.22 -7.89 -9.98
CA SER A 94 9.98 -8.37 -11.34
C SER A 94 11.25 -8.87 -12.03
N ARG A 95 12.43 -8.33 -11.67
CA ARG A 95 13.73 -8.76 -12.21
C ARG A 95 14.23 -10.08 -11.59
N ILE A 96 14.00 -10.28 -10.29
CA ILE A 96 14.43 -11.50 -9.58
C ILE A 96 13.66 -12.73 -10.08
N GLY A 97 12.39 -12.58 -10.44
CA GLY A 97 11.57 -13.66 -11.03
C GLY A 97 11.97 -14.07 -12.45
N HIS A 98 12.84 -13.32 -13.14
CA HIS A 98 13.24 -13.58 -14.53
C HIS A 98 14.68 -14.10 -14.67
N HIS A 99 15.42 -14.32 -13.57
CA HIS A 99 16.81 -14.81 -13.57
C HIS A 99 16.95 -16.31 -13.15
N GLY A 100 15.87 -17.08 -13.25
CA GLY A 100 15.85 -18.52 -12.92
C GLY A 100 16.15 -19.47 -14.08
N GLY A 101 16.79 -19.02 -15.16
CA GLY A 101 17.06 -19.84 -16.34
C GLY A 101 18.40 -19.54 -16.99
N SER A 102 19.30 -20.51 -16.92
CA SER A 102 20.54 -20.69 -17.69
C SER A 102 21.89 -20.28 -17.05
N GLN A 103 22.72 -21.32 -16.95
CA GLN A 103 24.19 -21.35 -16.87
C GLN A 103 24.84 -21.30 -15.49
N GLY A 104 24.71 -22.40 -14.75
CA GLY A 104 25.82 -22.89 -13.93
C GLY A 104 26.93 -23.46 -14.83
N PRO A 105 28.23 -23.28 -14.48
CA PRO A 105 29.31 -23.80 -15.31
C PRO A 105 29.28 -25.33 -15.32
N ALA A 106 29.38 -25.91 -16.51
CA ALA A 106 29.50 -27.35 -16.73
C ALA A 106 30.67 -27.91 -15.91
N ARG A 107 30.36 -28.64 -14.83
CA ARG A 107 31.33 -29.49 -14.16
C ARG A 107 31.58 -30.69 -15.07
N ALA A 108 32.79 -30.76 -15.64
CA ALA A 108 33.27 -31.96 -16.32
C ALA A 108 33.32 -33.13 -15.32
N GLU A 109 32.57 -34.19 -15.59
CA GLU A 109 32.69 -35.46 -14.88
C GLU A 109 34.01 -36.15 -15.26
N PRO A 110 34.75 -36.72 -14.30
CA PRO A 110 35.91 -37.53 -14.63
C PRO A 110 35.47 -38.91 -15.13
N THR A 111 35.87 -39.25 -16.36
CA THR A 111 35.76 -40.59 -16.93
C THR A 111 36.56 -41.59 -16.08
N VAL A 112 35.88 -42.57 -15.49
CA VAL A 112 36.50 -43.71 -14.80
C VAL A 112 36.70 -44.84 -15.83
N PRO A 113 37.91 -45.41 -16.00
CA PRO A 113 38.10 -46.52 -16.92
C PRO A 113 37.57 -47.82 -16.33
N ALA A 114 36.90 -48.62 -17.17
CA ALA A 114 36.41 -49.95 -16.83
C ALA A 114 37.58 -50.90 -16.50
N ARG A 115 37.51 -51.56 -15.34
CA ARG A 115 38.38 -52.68 -14.98
C ARG A 115 37.90 -53.94 -15.70
N SER A 116 38.76 -54.50 -16.55
CA SER A 116 38.61 -55.85 -17.08
C SER A 116 38.76 -56.90 -15.97
N VAL A 117 37.86 -57.87 -15.96
CA VAL A 117 38.05 -59.21 -15.37
C VAL A 117 37.74 -60.21 -16.47
#